data_AF-M5BIY3-F1
#
_entry.id   AF-M5BIY3-F1
#
_cell.length_a   1.000
_cell.length_b   1.000
_cell.length_c   1.000
_cell.angle_alpha   90.00
_cell.angle_beta   90.00
_cell.angle_gamma   90.00
#
_symmetry.space_group_name_H-M   'P 1'
#
loop_
_entity.id
_entity.type
_entity.pdbx_description
1 polymer ?
#
loop_
_entity_poly.entity_id
_entity_poly.type
_entity_poly.pdbx_seq_one_letter_code
_entity_poly.pdbx_strand_id
1 'polypeptide(L)'
;MPLPLGEPWRPEWGGALELYPVKELPDGSLEPECKPTKVIPPSWNQFIFFEIQPGRSFHSVEEVVVDEGGNQRQRLSISGWFHRPQEGEDDYDPEDIPKEKSSLQQLSASSKEQLQYDLGVPSSIEELSLSQNDKEYLSQFLNPIYLESRAIAALNTSFAEKSHLDLHLFLNKDIAAELESGLKELDIKSNITYRSDAQIPSHDYGGDQSGWELAGPPHRLRYCRGTDELAGQPGVGGIIHRLRTELFSSAAFRSWLAIVAQVIPIGYAVTARRFRPGLDYTLASAIDDENRLDVCLGLTPGAGNEGGWDNENWGGWECYMAPHEGEDDPEVYKAADAKPKSSKAAKEESTKAVDPKGKGKAKAQPESDDEEEEEEGDGTLLTVYPNFNHLVIALRDAGVLKFVKYVSASAPVSRWDISSEWEIAMLGDDGEGESDDD
;
A
#
# COMPACT_ATOMS: atom_id res chain seq x y z
N MET A 1 22.47 33.32 -8.53
CA MET A 1 21.84 32.48 -7.50
C MET A 1 20.87 33.36 -6.72
N PRO A 2 19.59 33.01 -6.59
CA PRO A 2 18.73 33.74 -5.67
C PRO A 2 19.37 33.65 -4.27
N LEU A 3 19.47 34.79 -3.60
CA LEU A 3 19.87 34.84 -2.20
C LEU A 3 18.91 33.94 -1.40
N PRO A 4 19.38 33.17 -0.40
CA PRO A 4 18.47 32.41 0.45
C PRO A 4 17.42 33.36 1.03
N LEU A 5 16.18 32.90 1.11
CA LEU A 5 15.15 33.56 1.92
C LEU A 5 15.79 33.83 3.29
N GLY A 6 15.73 35.07 3.78
CA GLY A 6 16.39 35.49 5.03
C GLY A 6 15.87 34.78 6.29
N GLU A 7 14.94 33.84 6.15
CA GLU A 7 14.33 33.10 7.24
C GLU A 7 14.89 31.67 7.30
N PRO A 8 15.33 31.21 8.48
CA PRO A 8 15.78 29.84 8.67
C PRO A 8 14.64 28.84 8.43
N TRP A 9 15.00 27.63 8.00
CA TRP A 9 14.06 26.51 7.93
C TRP A 9 13.53 26.19 9.33
N ARG A 10 12.22 26.03 9.44
CA ARG A 10 11.55 25.76 10.71
C ARG A 10 11.25 24.27 10.85
N PRO A 11 11.41 23.68 12.05
CA PRO A 11 11.12 22.27 12.27
C PRO A 11 9.70 21.87 11.86
N GLU A 12 8.74 22.77 12.03
CA GLU A 12 7.32 22.54 11.71
C GLU A 12 7.05 22.35 10.21
N TRP A 13 8.01 22.71 9.34
CA TRP A 13 7.91 22.53 7.89
C TRP A 13 8.31 21.12 7.42
N GLY A 14 8.75 20.26 8.34
CA GLY A 14 9.19 18.91 8.06
C GLY A 14 10.58 18.86 7.40
N GLY A 15 10.90 17.77 6.72
CA GLY A 15 12.18 17.62 6.00
C GLY A 15 13.40 17.34 6.88
N ALA A 16 13.21 17.01 8.16
CA ALA A 16 14.31 16.66 9.04
C ALA A 16 14.98 15.33 8.65
N LEU A 17 16.28 15.22 8.94
CA LEU A 17 17.00 13.95 8.92
C LEU A 17 16.68 13.19 10.21
N GLU A 18 16.10 12.01 10.09
CA GLU A 18 15.75 11.13 11.20
C GLU A 18 16.78 10.00 11.31
N LEU A 19 17.27 9.70 12.52
CA LEU A 19 18.18 8.58 12.80
C LEU A 19 17.52 7.57 13.74
N TYR A 20 17.58 6.30 13.37
CA TYR A 20 16.92 5.21 14.07
C TYR A 20 17.91 4.43 14.94
N PRO A 21 17.57 4.15 16.20
CA PRO A 21 18.35 3.21 17.00
C PRO A 21 18.15 1.80 16.44
N VAL A 22 19.10 0.90 16.74
CA VAL A 22 19.03 -0.51 16.34
C VAL A 22 18.90 -1.42 17.54
N LYS A 23 18.11 -2.48 17.37
CA LYS A 23 17.99 -3.60 18.30
C LYS A 23 18.63 -4.84 17.67
N GLU A 24 19.16 -5.72 18.51
CA GLU A 24 19.70 -7.02 18.11
C GLU A 24 18.59 -8.08 18.22
N LEU A 25 18.38 -8.84 17.15
CA LEU A 25 17.44 -9.95 17.10
C LEU A 25 18.08 -11.22 17.69
N PRO A 26 17.28 -12.24 18.07
CA PRO A 26 17.80 -13.47 18.67
C PRO A 26 18.81 -14.24 17.81
N ASP A 27 18.81 -14.02 16.49
CA ASP A 27 19.75 -14.61 15.54
C ASP A 27 21.05 -13.79 15.36
N GLY A 28 21.18 -12.67 16.08
CA GLY A 28 22.33 -11.76 16.01
C GLY A 28 22.25 -10.72 14.89
N SER A 29 21.19 -10.72 14.08
CA SER A 29 20.96 -9.69 13.08
C SER A 29 20.50 -8.37 13.75
N LEU A 30 20.75 -7.25 13.07
CA LEU A 30 20.39 -5.91 13.56
C LEU A 30 19.22 -5.35 12.78
N GLU A 31 18.28 -4.75 13.51
CA GLU A 31 17.05 -4.19 12.96
C GLU A 31 16.78 -2.80 13.57
N PRO A 32 16.34 -1.79 12.81
CA PRO A 32 16.00 -0.49 13.38
C PRO A 32 14.72 -0.60 14.21
N GLU A 33 14.67 0.11 15.34
CA GLU A 33 13.40 0.31 16.05
C GLU A 33 12.48 1.23 15.24
N CYS A 34 11.16 1.14 15.45
CA CYS A 34 10.18 1.86 14.61
C CYS A 34 10.18 3.39 14.76
N LYS A 35 10.83 3.92 15.80
CA LYS A 35 10.84 5.36 16.13
C LYS A 35 12.25 5.91 16.06
N PRO A 36 12.46 7.07 15.42
CA PRO A 36 13.76 7.73 15.46
C PRO A 36 14.05 8.25 16.86
N THR A 37 15.34 8.30 17.22
CA THR A 37 15.79 8.89 18.51
C THR A 37 16.53 10.21 18.32
N LYS A 38 16.89 10.55 17.07
CA LYS A 38 17.46 11.84 16.70
C LYS A 38 16.75 12.36 15.45
N VAL A 39 16.38 13.64 15.51
CA VAL A 39 15.73 14.37 14.43
C VAL A 39 16.49 15.67 14.26
N ILE A 40 17.00 15.92 13.05
CA ILE A 40 17.86 17.06 12.76
C ILE A 40 17.19 17.88 11.64
N PRO A 41 16.54 19.01 11.98
CA PRO A 41 15.99 19.91 10.98
C PRO A 41 17.08 20.44 10.04
N PRO A 42 16.80 20.60 8.73
CA PRO A 42 17.78 21.12 7.80
C PRO A 42 18.04 22.60 8.08
N SER A 43 19.23 23.06 7.78
CA SER A 43 19.57 24.49 7.84
C SER A 43 20.55 24.87 6.73
N TRP A 44 20.52 26.14 6.32
CA TRP A 44 21.40 26.62 5.26
C TRP A 44 22.86 26.46 5.64
N ASN A 45 23.67 25.95 4.71
CA ASN A 45 25.10 25.73 4.89
C ASN A 45 25.44 24.76 6.05
N GLN A 46 24.53 23.84 6.35
CA GLN A 46 24.76 22.73 7.27
C GLN A 46 25.28 21.52 6.49
N PHE A 47 26.38 20.95 6.96
CA PHE A 47 26.95 19.71 6.42
C PHE A 47 26.84 18.60 7.47
N ILE A 48 26.19 17.50 7.12
CA ILE A 48 26.01 16.32 7.97
C ILE A 48 26.59 15.12 7.22
N PHE A 49 27.40 14.31 7.91
CA PHE A 49 27.93 13.07 7.39
C PHE A 49 27.99 12.02 8.51
N PHE A 50 27.90 10.77 8.12
CA PHE A 50 28.08 9.60 8.98
C PHE A 50 28.70 8.48 8.16
N GLU A 51 29.40 7.57 8.84
CA GLU A 51 29.95 6.37 8.22
C GLU A 51 28.82 5.39 7.88
N ILE A 52 28.87 4.80 6.69
CA ILE A 52 27.92 3.75 6.29
C ILE A 52 28.25 2.49 7.08
N GLN A 53 27.31 2.02 7.89
CA GLN A 53 27.46 0.81 8.69
C GLN A 53 26.30 -0.13 8.38
N PRO A 54 26.55 -1.24 7.65
CA PRO A 54 25.51 -2.23 7.33
C PRO A 54 24.75 -2.69 8.58
N GLY A 55 23.43 -2.72 8.49
CA GLY A 55 22.54 -3.02 9.62
C GLY A 55 22.54 -2.00 10.77
N ARG A 56 23.16 -0.81 10.64
CA ARG A 56 23.24 0.19 11.72
C ARG A 56 22.84 1.60 11.30
N SER A 57 23.30 2.08 10.14
CA SER A 57 23.12 3.48 9.72
C SER A 57 21.74 3.77 9.12
N PHE A 58 20.67 3.33 9.78
CA PHE A 58 19.29 3.55 9.35
C PHE A 58 18.85 5.00 9.57
N HIS A 59 18.33 5.61 8.53
CA HIS A 59 17.89 7.01 8.53
C HIS A 59 16.76 7.22 7.52
N SER A 60 16.01 8.30 7.67
CA SER A 60 15.01 8.76 6.70
C SER A 60 14.98 10.28 6.63
N VAL A 61 14.28 10.80 5.62
CA VAL A 61 13.93 12.23 5.53
C VAL A 61 12.44 12.35 5.79
N GLU A 62 12.09 13.12 6.81
CA GLU A 62 10.71 13.46 7.15
C GLU A 62 10.01 14.18 5.97
N GLU A 63 8.71 13.95 5.77
CA GLU A 63 7.93 14.62 4.73
C GLU A 63 7.98 16.15 4.90
N VAL A 64 8.05 16.88 3.78
CA VAL A 64 7.98 18.35 3.76
C VAL A 64 6.52 18.76 3.62
N VAL A 65 6.03 19.58 4.55
CA VAL A 65 4.59 19.89 4.70
C VAL A 65 4.25 21.37 4.52
N VAL A 66 5.24 22.21 4.23
CA VAL A 66 5.05 23.66 4.10
C VAL A 66 4.46 24.07 2.75
N ASP A 67 3.29 24.73 2.77
CA ASP A 67 2.65 25.36 1.61
C ASP A 67 2.26 26.83 1.91
N GLU A 68 3.24 27.67 2.24
CA GLU A 68 3.00 29.10 2.41
C GLU A 68 2.82 29.79 1.04
N GLY A 69 1.57 29.82 0.57
CA GLY A 69 1.00 30.78 -0.38
C GLY A 69 1.96 31.43 -1.39
N GLY A 70 2.15 30.79 -2.54
CA GLY A 70 2.80 31.37 -3.71
C GLY A 70 4.33 31.27 -3.75
N ASN A 71 4.98 30.95 -2.64
CA ASN A 71 6.40 30.59 -2.60
C ASN A 71 6.52 29.17 -2.02
N GLN A 72 6.35 28.14 -2.87
CA GLN A 72 6.68 26.77 -2.50
C GLN A 72 8.10 26.75 -1.91
N ARG A 73 8.21 26.57 -0.58
CA ARG A 73 9.52 26.47 0.06
C ARG A 73 10.07 25.10 -0.29
N GLN A 74 11.12 25.09 -1.09
CA GLN A 74 11.75 23.86 -1.55
C GLN A 74 12.94 23.51 -0.66
N ARG A 75 12.93 22.31 -0.09
CA ARG A 75 14.09 21.75 0.62
C ARG A 75 15.12 21.27 -0.39
N LEU A 76 16.03 22.16 -0.79
CA LEU A 76 17.14 21.81 -1.67
C LEU A 76 18.32 21.28 -0.86
N SER A 77 18.83 20.11 -1.23
CA SER A 77 20.02 19.50 -0.62
C SER A 77 20.97 18.93 -1.68
N ILE A 78 22.26 18.86 -1.34
CA ILE A 78 23.26 18.08 -2.08
C ILE A 78 23.61 16.88 -1.20
N SER A 79 23.39 15.67 -1.70
CA SER A 79 23.76 14.40 -1.06
C SER A 79 24.78 13.65 -1.92
N GLY A 80 25.53 12.74 -1.30
CA GLY A 80 26.50 11.91 -1.98
C GLY A 80 27.26 11.02 -1.00
N TRP A 81 28.15 10.19 -1.54
CA TRP A 81 28.95 9.24 -0.77
C TRP A 81 30.44 9.42 -1.05
N PHE A 82 31.25 9.24 -0.01
CA PHE A 82 32.68 9.03 -0.16
C PHE A 82 32.91 7.53 -0.33
N HIS A 83 33.57 7.14 -1.42
CA HIS A 83 33.88 5.74 -1.72
C HIS A 83 35.27 5.37 -1.22
N ARG A 84 35.52 4.07 -1.09
CA ARG A 84 36.88 3.55 -0.87
C ARG A 84 37.79 3.98 -2.03
N PRO A 85 39.09 4.23 -1.76
CA PRO A 85 40.06 4.51 -2.82
C PRO A 85 40.03 3.42 -3.91
N GLN A 86 40.19 3.83 -5.15
CA GLN A 86 40.24 2.96 -6.33
C GLN A 86 41.68 2.67 -6.77
N GLU A 87 41.88 1.69 -7.65
CA GLU A 87 43.21 1.37 -8.17
C GLU A 87 43.88 2.62 -8.79
N GLY A 88 45.03 3.00 -8.25
CA GLY A 88 45.78 4.19 -8.66
C GLY A 88 45.55 5.45 -7.81
N GLU A 89 44.64 5.40 -6.84
CA GLU A 89 44.45 6.46 -5.84
C GLU A 89 45.34 6.24 -4.60
N ASP A 90 45.60 7.33 -3.87
CA ASP A 90 46.33 7.25 -2.59
C ASP A 90 45.54 6.36 -1.60
N ASP A 91 46.28 5.55 -0.82
CA ASP A 91 45.73 4.61 0.16
C ASP A 91 44.84 3.49 -0.41
N TYR A 92 44.93 3.18 -1.71
CA TYR A 92 44.32 1.98 -2.30
C TYR A 92 44.92 0.69 -1.72
N ASP A 93 44.06 -0.14 -1.13
CA ASP A 93 44.39 -1.49 -0.66
C ASP A 93 43.53 -2.53 -1.39
N PRO A 94 44.12 -3.41 -2.23
CA PRO A 94 43.37 -4.47 -2.92
C PRO A 94 42.78 -5.52 -1.96
N GLU A 95 43.20 -5.56 -0.69
CA GLU A 95 42.67 -6.47 0.33
C GLU A 95 41.47 -5.87 1.10
N ASP A 96 41.17 -4.56 0.95
CA ASP A 96 40.00 -3.89 1.55
C ASP A 96 38.70 -4.18 0.76
N ILE A 97 38.33 -5.46 0.73
CA ILE A 97 37.08 -5.94 0.13
C ILE A 97 35.99 -5.96 1.22
N PRO A 98 34.78 -5.41 0.96
CA PRO A 98 33.67 -5.49 1.90
C PRO A 98 33.37 -6.95 2.28
N LYS A 99 33.50 -7.26 3.56
CA LYS A 99 33.17 -8.59 4.11
C LYS A 99 31.68 -8.73 4.46
N GLU A 100 30.98 -7.61 4.57
CA GLU A 100 29.58 -7.55 4.95
C GLU A 100 28.68 -7.52 3.70
N LYS A 101 27.53 -8.17 3.79
CA LYS A 101 26.50 -8.12 2.74
C LYS A 101 26.03 -6.68 2.55
N SER A 102 25.74 -6.29 1.31
CA SER A 102 25.17 -4.98 1.00
C SER A 102 23.85 -4.77 1.76
N SER A 103 23.56 -3.53 2.17
CA SER A 103 22.27 -3.13 2.74
C SER A 103 21.08 -3.54 1.86
N LEU A 104 21.28 -3.60 0.54
CA LEU A 104 20.27 -4.07 -0.41
C LEU A 104 19.89 -5.55 -0.19
N GLN A 105 20.86 -6.42 0.10
CA GLN A 105 20.60 -7.83 0.42
C GLN A 105 19.91 -8.02 1.78
N GLN A 106 20.04 -7.03 2.67
CA GLN A 106 19.31 -7.02 3.95
C GLN A 106 17.86 -6.57 3.75
N LEU A 107 17.63 -5.58 2.88
CA LEU A 107 16.30 -5.09 2.51
C LEU A 107 15.50 -6.13 1.70
N SER A 108 16.18 -6.90 0.84
CA SER A 108 15.57 -7.90 -0.04
C SER A 108 15.27 -9.23 0.64
N ALA A 109 15.56 -9.40 1.93
CA ALA A 109 15.20 -10.61 2.64
C ALA A 109 13.67 -10.68 2.77
N SER A 110 13.02 -11.49 1.93
CA SER A 110 11.58 -11.74 1.99
C SER A 110 11.24 -12.33 3.36
N SER A 111 10.62 -11.54 4.24
CA SER A 111 9.92 -12.09 5.40
C SER A 111 8.49 -12.32 5.02
N LYS A 112 8.16 -13.60 4.86
CA LYS A 112 6.80 -14.08 4.76
C LYS A 112 6.07 -13.78 6.07
N GLU A 113 4.84 -13.30 5.99
CA GLU A 113 3.96 -13.31 7.16
C GLU A 113 3.79 -14.75 7.65
N GLN A 114 3.72 -14.93 8.96
CA GLN A 114 3.50 -16.24 9.55
C GLN A 114 2.03 -16.65 9.38
N LEU A 115 1.77 -17.61 8.50
CA LEU A 115 0.44 -18.15 8.27
C LEU A 115 -0.01 -19.12 9.38
N GLN A 116 -1.33 -19.20 9.54
CA GLN A 116 -2.06 -20.15 10.37
C GLN A 116 -2.68 -21.23 9.48
N TYR A 117 -2.67 -22.48 9.97
CA TYR A 117 -3.17 -23.67 9.27
C TYR A 117 -4.15 -24.48 10.15
N ASP A 118 -4.76 -23.82 11.14
CA ASP A 118 -5.64 -24.43 12.14
C ASP A 118 -7.00 -24.86 11.58
N LEU A 119 -7.39 -24.35 10.42
CA LEU A 119 -8.60 -24.77 9.69
C LEU A 119 -8.42 -26.09 8.91
N GLY A 120 -7.21 -26.69 8.93
CA GLY A 120 -6.88 -27.91 8.19
C GLY A 120 -6.71 -27.68 6.68
N VAL A 121 -6.16 -28.67 5.97
CA VAL A 121 -5.90 -28.61 4.53
C VAL A 121 -6.97 -29.42 3.79
N PRO A 122 -7.85 -28.78 3.01
CA PRO A 122 -8.85 -29.49 2.19
C PRO A 122 -8.16 -30.29 1.08
N SER A 123 -8.68 -31.49 0.76
CA SER A 123 -8.11 -32.29 -0.34
C SER A 123 -8.67 -31.92 -1.71
N SER A 124 -9.82 -31.25 -1.76
CA SER A 124 -10.51 -30.85 -3.00
C SER A 124 -11.45 -29.68 -2.73
N ILE A 125 -11.85 -28.95 -3.78
CA ILE A 125 -12.74 -27.80 -3.64
C ILE A 125 -14.16 -28.22 -3.23
N GLU A 126 -14.57 -29.45 -3.52
CA GLU A 126 -15.88 -30.01 -3.14
C GLU A 126 -16.08 -30.10 -1.63
N GLU A 127 -14.99 -30.19 -0.86
CA GLU A 127 -15.04 -30.15 0.61
C GLU A 127 -15.40 -28.75 1.12
N LEU A 128 -15.10 -27.71 0.34
CA LEU A 128 -15.35 -26.30 0.65
C LEU A 128 -16.72 -25.87 0.10
N SER A 129 -17.77 -26.42 0.69
CA SER A 129 -19.15 -26.02 0.37
C SER A 129 -19.67 -24.95 1.34
N LEU A 130 -20.54 -24.06 0.84
CA LEU A 130 -21.19 -23.04 1.65
C LEU A 130 -22.53 -23.58 2.17
N SER A 131 -22.50 -24.22 3.34
CA SER A 131 -23.67 -24.81 3.96
C SER A 131 -24.68 -23.75 4.43
N GLN A 132 -25.89 -24.18 4.79
CA GLN A 132 -26.90 -23.27 5.37
C GLN A 132 -26.42 -22.67 6.69
N ASN A 133 -25.69 -23.45 7.52
CA ASN A 133 -25.12 -22.96 8.77
C ASN A 133 -24.04 -21.90 8.51
N ASP A 134 -23.23 -22.07 7.46
CA ASP A 134 -22.21 -21.08 7.08
C ASP A 134 -22.87 -19.78 6.62
N LYS A 135 -23.94 -19.86 5.84
CA LYS A 135 -24.70 -18.67 5.42
C LYS A 135 -25.32 -17.94 6.62
N GLU A 136 -25.89 -18.68 7.56
CA GLU A 136 -26.44 -18.11 8.80
C GLU A 136 -25.34 -17.46 9.64
N TYR A 137 -24.18 -18.10 9.77
CA TYR A 137 -23.02 -17.55 10.44
C TYR A 137 -22.53 -16.24 9.77
N LEU A 138 -22.25 -16.29 8.47
CA LEU A 138 -21.76 -15.14 7.71
C LEU A 138 -22.77 -13.99 7.65
N SER A 139 -24.07 -14.26 7.70
CA SER A 139 -25.11 -13.22 7.69
C SER A 139 -25.04 -12.28 8.89
N GLN A 140 -24.37 -12.70 9.98
CA GLN A 140 -24.10 -11.85 11.13
C GLN A 140 -23.12 -10.72 10.80
N PHE A 141 -22.33 -10.86 9.73
CA PHE A 141 -21.29 -9.92 9.32
C PHE A 141 -21.56 -9.29 7.96
N LEU A 142 -21.94 -10.11 6.99
CA LEU A 142 -21.96 -9.75 5.57
C LEU A 142 -23.30 -9.14 5.16
N ASN A 143 -23.25 -8.29 4.15
CA ASN A 143 -24.43 -7.88 3.41
C ASN A 143 -25.05 -9.12 2.73
N PRO A 144 -26.36 -9.39 2.94
CA PRO A 144 -27.00 -10.62 2.46
C PRO A 144 -26.85 -10.90 0.96
N ILE A 145 -26.68 -9.86 0.13
CA ILE A 145 -26.49 -10.02 -1.31
C ILE A 145 -25.31 -10.94 -1.65
N TYR A 146 -24.25 -10.92 -0.85
CA TYR A 146 -23.04 -11.73 -1.06
C TYR A 146 -23.21 -13.20 -0.67
N LEU A 147 -24.36 -13.57 -0.10
CA LEU A 147 -24.71 -14.95 0.26
C LEU A 147 -25.72 -15.57 -0.72
N GLU A 148 -26.23 -14.77 -1.67
CA GLU A 148 -27.16 -15.23 -2.69
C GLU A 148 -26.43 -16.00 -3.80
N SER A 149 -26.94 -17.18 -4.16
CA SER A 149 -26.30 -18.03 -5.17
C SER A 149 -26.09 -17.34 -6.52
N ARG A 150 -27.01 -16.44 -6.91
CA ARG A 150 -26.88 -15.66 -8.15
C ARG A 150 -25.72 -14.68 -8.10
N ALA A 151 -25.56 -13.98 -6.98
CA ALA A 151 -24.47 -13.03 -6.80
C ALA A 151 -23.13 -13.76 -6.76
N ILE A 152 -23.03 -14.85 -5.99
CA ILE A 152 -21.82 -15.69 -5.91
C ILE A 152 -21.40 -16.19 -7.30
N ALA A 153 -22.34 -16.68 -8.12
CA ALA A 153 -22.03 -17.13 -9.49
C ALA A 153 -21.50 -15.99 -10.38
N ALA A 154 -22.07 -14.77 -10.24
CA ALA A 154 -21.61 -13.60 -10.99
C ALA A 154 -20.21 -13.14 -10.53
N LEU A 155 -19.95 -13.15 -9.22
CA LEU A 155 -18.63 -12.85 -8.67
C LEU A 155 -17.60 -13.85 -9.16
N ASN A 156 -17.96 -15.13 -9.17
CA ASN A 156 -17.07 -16.16 -9.67
C ASN A 156 -16.69 -15.95 -11.14
N THR A 157 -17.69 -15.66 -11.99
CA THR A 157 -17.43 -15.35 -13.40
C THR A 157 -16.50 -14.15 -13.54
N SER A 158 -16.73 -13.08 -12.77
CA SER A 158 -15.88 -11.89 -12.82
C SER A 158 -14.47 -12.14 -12.30
N PHE A 159 -14.29 -12.98 -11.28
CA PHE A 159 -12.98 -13.30 -10.75
C PHE A 159 -12.17 -14.12 -11.75
N ALA A 160 -12.79 -15.11 -12.41
CA ALA A 160 -12.15 -15.89 -13.45
C ALA A 160 -11.65 -15.04 -14.64
N GLU A 161 -12.32 -13.93 -14.94
CA GLU A 161 -11.92 -13.00 -16.01
C GLU A 161 -10.83 -12.01 -15.59
N LYS A 162 -10.82 -11.58 -14.32
CA LYS A 162 -10.03 -10.42 -13.88
C LYS A 162 -8.96 -10.73 -12.85
N SER A 163 -8.98 -11.91 -12.25
CA SER A 163 -8.15 -12.32 -11.10
C SER A 163 -8.28 -11.41 -9.88
N HIS A 164 -9.29 -10.53 -9.85
CA HIS A 164 -9.64 -9.69 -8.70
C HIS A 164 -11.13 -9.38 -8.67
N LEU A 165 -11.60 -8.94 -7.50
CA LEU A 165 -12.97 -8.47 -7.25
C LEU A 165 -12.96 -7.23 -6.36
N ASP A 166 -13.87 -6.31 -6.66
CA ASP A 166 -14.17 -5.10 -5.89
C ASP A 166 -15.62 -5.15 -5.40
N LEU A 167 -15.81 -5.33 -4.08
CA LEU A 167 -17.12 -5.54 -3.47
C LEU A 167 -17.47 -4.38 -2.54
N HIS A 168 -18.43 -3.54 -2.96
CA HIS A 168 -18.93 -2.42 -2.18
C HIS A 168 -20.03 -2.80 -1.20
N LEU A 169 -20.08 -2.12 -0.05
CA LEU A 169 -21.05 -2.39 1.01
C LEU A 169 -20.99 -3.85 1.49
N PHE A 170 -19.76 -4.36 1.68
CA PHE A 170 -19.48 -5.76 1.99
C PHE A 170 -20.06 -6.22 3.32
N LEU A 171 -19.79 -5.48 4.39
CA LEU A 171 -20.37 -5.67 5.70
C LEU A 171 -21.84 -5.23 5.72
N ASN A 172 -22.63 -5.86 6.58
CA ASN A 172 -23.99 -5.42 6.83
C ASN A 172 -24.03 -3.98 7.36
N LYS A 173 -25.19 -3.34 7.17
CA LYS A 173 -25.39 -1.92 7.47
C LYS A 173 -25.15 -1.55 8.93
N ASP A 174 -25.40 -2.46 9.88
CA ASP A 174 -25.37 -2.16 11.30
C ASP A 174 -23.91 -2.12 11.78
N ILE A 175 -23.12 -3.15 11.42
CA ILE A 175 -21.67 -3.18 11.68
C ILE A 175 -20.97 -2.04 10.94
N ALA A 176 -21.32 -1.82 9.67
CA ALA A 176 -20.71 -0.74 8.88
C ALA A 176 -20.97 0.65 9.48
N ALA A 177 -22.20 0.94 9.93
CA ALA A 177 -22.52 2.23 10.54
C ALA A 177 -21.77 2.47 11.86
N GLU A 178 -21.65 1.43 12.70
CA GLU A 178 -20.92 1.52 13.96
C GLU A 178 -19.42 1.72 13.74
N LEU A 179 -18.83 1.00 12.78
CA LEU A 179 -17.45 1.18 12.35
C LEU A 179 -17.21 2.59 11.81
N GLU A 180 -18.06 3.08 10.91
CA GLU A 180 -17.88 4.39 10.29
C GLU A 180 -17.85 5.51 11.34
N SER A 181 -18.80 5.48 12.28
CA SER A 181 -18.89 6.47 13.34
C SER A 181 -17.70 6.37 14.29
N GLY A 182 -17.40 5.17 14.79
CA GLY A 182 -16.37 5.03 15.82
C GLY A 182 -14.94 5.19 15.27
N LEU A 183 -14.68 4.83 14.01
CA LEU A 183 -13.37 5.10 13.38
C LEU A 183 -13.15 6.61 13.17
N LYS A 184 -14.18 7.34 12.72
CA LYS A 184 -14.13 8.81 12.66
C LYS A 184 -13.87 9.41 14.05
N GLU A 185 -14.54 8.91 15.09
CA GLU A 185 -14.29 9.36 16.45
C GLU A 185 -12.86 9.07 16.94
N LEU A 186 -12.31 7.90 16.61
CA LEU A 186 -10.93 7.55 16.95
C LEU A 186 -9.95 8.49 16.24
N ASP A 187 -10.15 8.79 14.97
CA ASP A 187 -9.31 9.75 14.24
C ASP A 187 -9.46 11.19 14.77
N ILE A 188 -10.67 11.63 15.13
CA ILE A 188 -10.91 12.94 15.76
C ILE A 188 -10.21 13.03 17.13
N LYS A 189 -10.38 12.01 17.99
CA LYS A 189 -9.72 11.96 19.31
C LYS A 189 -8.20 11.93 19.18
N SER A 190 -7.72 11.28 18.13
CA SER A 190 -6.31 11.28 17.71
C SER A 190 -5.95 12.57 16.94
N ASN A 191 -6.72 13.64 17.04
CA ASN A 191 -6.38 14.96 16.52
C ASN A 191 -6.06 15.02 15.01
N ILE A 192 -6.65 14.15 14.16
CA ILE A 192 -6.44 14.20 12.70
C ILE A 192 -7.33 15.26 12.06
N THR A 193 -8.59 15.34 12.47
CA THR A 193 -9.61 16.19 11.81
C THR A 193 -9.41 17.69 12.05
N TYR A 194 -8.40 18.09 12.83
CA TYR A 194 -8.12 19.48 13.20
C TYR A 194 -6.64 19.87 13.13
N ARG A 195 -5.82 19.20 12.29
CA ARG A 195 -4.46 19.68 12.01
C ARG A 195 -4.47 20.90 11.07
N SER A 196 -4.98 22.01 11.59
CA SER A 196 -4.91 23.32 10.95
C SER A 196 -3.47 23.83 10.77
N ASP A 197 -2.50 23.16 11.38
CA ASP A 197 -1.08 23.53 11.41
C ASP A 197 -0.25 22.89 10.29
N ALA A 198 -0.80 21.90 9.56
CA ALA A 198 -0.10 21.17 8.50
C ALA A 198 1.28 20.63 8.95
N GLN A 199 1.36 20.10 10.19
CA GLN A 199 2.61 19.58 10.77
C GLN A 199 2.69 18.06 10.75
N ILE A 200 3.92 17.55 10.66
CA ILE A 200 4.23 16.13 10.89
C ILE A 200 3.92 15.79 12.35
N PRO A 201 3.20 14.70 12.63
CA PRO A 201 2.91 14.31 13.99
C PRO A 201 4.14 13.71 14.68
N SER A 202 4.14 13.74 16.01
CA SER A 202 5.06 12.92 16.80
C SER A 202 4.95 11.43 16.40
N HIS A 203 6.05 10.70 16.40
CA HIS A 203 6.05 9.24 16.13
C HIS A 203 5.29 8.43 17.20
N ASP A 204 5.02 9.01 18.37
CA ASP A 204 4.17 8.43 19.41
C ASP A 204 2.68 8.53 19.11
N TYR A 205 2.32 9.29 18.08
CA TYR A 205 0.96 9.54 17.65
C TYR A 205 0.16 8.25 17.46
N GLY A 206 -1.00 8.12 18.10
CA GLY A 206 -1.86 6.94 18.00
C GLY A 206 -1.32 5.67 18.67
N GLY A 207 -0.15 5.74 19.34
CA GLY A 207 0.44 4.63 20.11
C GLY A 207 -0.08 4.51 21.55
N ASP A 208 -0.97 5.41 21.97
CA ASP A 208 -1.63 5.42 23.28
C ASP A 208 -2.96 4.65 23.30
N GLN A 209 -3.39 4.11 22.16
CA GLN A 209 -4.62 3.34 22.04
C GLN A 209 -4.40 1.89 22.47
N SER A 210 -5.05 1.48 23.57
CA SER A 210 -5.04 0.08 24.02
C SER A 210 -5.54 -0.86 22.91
N GLY A 211 -4.84 -1.96 22.69
CA GLY A 211 -5.14 -2.87 21.58
C GLY A 211 -4.51 -2.53 20.24
N TRP A 212 -3.65 -1.51 20.18
CA TRP A 212 -2.85 -1.20 18.99
C TRP A 212 -1.36 -1.16 19.34
N GLU A 213 -0.54 -1.74 18.46
CA GLU A 213 0.90 -1.71 18.59
C GLU A 213 1.55 -1.27 17.28
N LEU A 214 2.79 -0.76 17.35
CA LEU A 214 3.51 -0.32 16.16
C LEU A 214 4.17 -1.51 15.47
N ALA A 215 3.74 -1.83 14.26
CA ALA A 215 4.37 -2.82 13.39
C ALA A 215 5.62 -2.22 12.72
N GLY A 216 6.63 -3.06 12.55
CA GLY A 216 7.91 -2.73 11.92
C GLY A 216 8.61 -3.98 11.42
N PRO A 217 9.85 -3.85 10.95
CA PRO A 217 10.71 -2.66 11.10
C PRO A 217 10.51 -1.57 10.03
N PRO A 218 10.87 -0.30 10.33
CA PRO A 218 10.56 0.86 9.49
C PRO A 218 11.22 0.83 8.11
N HIS A 219 12.38 0.17 7.96
CA HIS A 219 13.02 -0.01 6.66
C HIS A 219 12.26 -1.00 5.73
N ARG A 220 11.08 -1.47 6.14
CA ARG A 220 10.20 -2.37 5.37
C ARG A 220 8.74 -1.95 5.47
N LEU A 221 8.29 -1.62 6.67
CA LEU A 221 6.93 -1.17 6.92
C LEU A 221 6.85 -0.38 8.23
N ARG A 222 5.83 0.46 8.33
CA ARG A 222 5.41 1.07 9.58
C ARG A 222 3.91 1.32 9.55
N TYR A 223 3.18 0.73 10.48
CA TYR A 223 1.75 0.99 10.69
C TYR A 223 1.33 0.53 12.09
N CYS A 224 0.17 0.95 12.57
CA CYS A 224 -0.41 0.41 13.80
C CYS A 224 -1.17 -0.90 13.49
N ARG A 225 -0.82 -1.98 14.19
CA ARG A 225 -1.46 -3.29 14.12
C ARG A 225 -2.40 -3.50 15.31
N GLY A 226 -3.62 -3.96 15.04
CA GLY A 226 -4.57 -4.35 16.09
C GLY A 226 -4.17 -5.66 16.76
N THR A 227 -4.23 -5.72 18.09
CA THR A 227 -3.84 -6.89 18.91
C THR A 227 -5.05 -7.59 19.52
N ASP A 228 -4.83 -8.65 20.31
CA ASP A 228 -5.89 -9.34 21.06
C ASP A 228 -6.42 -8.53 22.26
N GLU A 229 -5.74 -7.45 22.67
CA GLU A 229 -6.28 -6.57 23.73
C GLU A 229 -7.53 -5.80 23.27
N LEU A 230 -7.83 -5.81 21.96
CA LEU A 230 -9.10 -5.32 21.41
C LEU A 230 -10.28 -6.23 21.78
N ALA A 231 -10.04 -7.46 22.22
CA ALA A 231 -11.07 -8.41 22.60
C ALA A 231 -11.98 -7.86 23.70
N GLY A 232 -13.30 -7.90 23.47
CA GLY A 232 -14.29 -7.45 24.45
C GLY A 232 -14.33 -5.95 24.71
N GLN A 233 -13.51 -5.15 24.03
CA GLN A 233 -13.65 -3.69 24.06
C GLN A 233 -15.01 -3.29 23.45
N PRO A 234 -15.69 -2.27 24.01
CA PRO A 234 -16.93 -1.79 23.42
C PRO A 234 -16.68 -1.08 22.08
N GLY A 235 -17.68 -1.09 21.20
CA GLY A 235 -17.62 -0.37 19.94
C GLY A 235 -16.60 -0.94 18.96
N VAL A 236 -15.92 -0.03 18.25
CA VAL A 236 -15.05 -0.35 17.11
C VAL A 236 -13.90 -1.29 17.45
N GLY A 237 -13.28 -1.17 18.62
CA GLY A 237 -12.19 -2.07 19.03
C GLY A 237 -12.65 -3.53 19.02
N GLY A 238 -13.77 -3.83 19.69
CA GLY A 238 -14.35 -5.16 19.72
C GLY A 238 -14.82 -5.63 18.34
N ILE A 239 -15.37 -4.75 17.51
CA ILE A 239 -15.79 -5.12 16.14
C ILE A 239 -14.57 -5.48 15.28
N ILE A 240 -13.49 -4.69 15.31
CA ILE A 240 -12.26 -4.98 14.57
C ILE A 240 -11.67 -6.32 15.00
N HIS A 241 -11.64 -6.58 16.32
CA HIS A 241 -11.22 -7.87 16.85
C HIS A 241 -12.06 -9.01 16.27
N ARG A 242 -13.39 -8.90 16.34
CA ARG A 242 -14.32 -9.91 15.80
C ARG A 242 -14.16 -10.11 14.30
N LEU A 243 -13.98 -9.05 13.52
CA LEU A 243 -13.73 -9.21 12.09
C LEU A 243 -12.42 -9.98 11.85
N ARG A 244 -11.35 -9.67 12.60
CA ARG A 244 -10.07 -10.40 12.50
C ARG A 244 -10.23 -11.88 12.88
N THR A 245 -10.79 -12.17 14.06
CA THR A 245 -10.72 -13.50 14.68
C THR A 245 -11.94 -14.38 14.44
N GLU A 246 -13.10 -13.79 14.08
CA GLU A 246 -14.35 -14.53 13.84
C GLU A 246 -14.74 -14.52 12.36
N LEU A 247 -14.62 -13.41 11.63
CA LEU A 247 -14.98 -13.40 10.21
C LEU A 247 -13.83 -13.95 9.34
N PHE A 248 -12.71 -13.22 9.28
CA PHE A 248 -11.61 -13.50 8.37
C PHE A 248 -10.82 -14.76 8.71
N SER A 249 -10.91 -15.24 9.95
CA SER A 249 -10.31 -16.52 10.39
C SER A 249 -11.29 -17.70 10.37
N SER A 250 -12.54 -17.53 9.91
CA SER A 250 -13.52 -18.63 9.97
C SER A 250 -13.45 -19.60 8.80
N ALA A 251 -13.77 -20.87 9.08
CA ALA A 251 -14.02 -21.88 8.06
C ALA A 251 -15.14 -21.48 7.08
N ALA A 252 -16.20 -20.81 7.58
CA ALA A 252 -17.31 -20.35 6.75
C ALA A 252 -16.86 -19.29 5.72
N PHE A 253 -16.02 -18.34 6.14
CA PHE A 253 -15.47 -17.33 5.23
C PHE A 253 -14.48 -17.96 4.24
N ARG A 254 -13.66 -18.92 4.70
CA ARG A 254 -12.80 -19.72 3.81
C ARG A 254 -13.60 -20.43 2.71
N SER A 255 -14.71 -21.10 3.06
CA SER A 255 -15.59 -21.74 2.08
C SER A 255 -16.21 -20.73 1.11
N TRP A 256 -16.58 -19.54 1.60
CA TRP A 256 -17.09 -18.47 0.74
C TRP A 256 -16.03 -17.98 -0.26
N LEU A 257 -14.78 -17.74 0.21
CA LEU A 257 -13.65 -17.38 -0.65
C LEU A 257 -13.37 -18.45 -1.70
N ALA A 258 -13.33 -19.71 -1.31
CA ALA A 258 -13.08 -20.83 -2.19
C ALA A 258 -14.09 -20.90 -3.35
N ILE A 259 -15.38 -20.66 -3.07
CA ILE A 259 -16.42 -20.70 -4.10
C ILE A 259 -16.35 -19.48 -5.01
N VAL A 260 -16.13 -18.29 -4.45
CA VAL A 260 -16.07 -17.05 -5.23
C VAL A 260 -14.83 -17.03 -6.13
N ALA A 261 -13.66 -17.37 -5.60
CA ALA A 261 -12.39 -17.32 -6.33
C ALA A 261 -12.04 -18.62 -7.08
N GLN A 262 -12.75 -19.73 -6.83
CA GLN A 262 -12.44 -21.08 -7.37
C GLN A 262 -11.00 -21.52 -7.11
N VAL A 263 -10.57 -21.30 -5.87
CA VAL A 263 -9.25 -21.73 -5.35
C VAL A 263 -9.46 -22.54 -4.08
N ILE A 264 -8.41 -23.23 -3.61
CA ILE A 264 -8.41 -23.94 -2.32
C ILE A 264 -7.51 -23.17 -1.35
N PRO A 265 -8.07 -22.31 -0.45
CA PRO A 265 -7.27 -21.66 0.56
C PRO A 265 -6.86 -22.65 1.67
N ILE A 266 -5.56 -22.74 1.98
CA ILE A 266 -4.99 -23.74 2.90
C ILE A 266 -4.36 -23.15 4.17
N GLY A 267 -3.86 -21.92 4.10
CA GLY A 267 -3.30 -21.21 5.23
C GLY A 267 -3.66 -19.73 5.15
N TYR A 268 -3.67 -19.02 6.28
CA TYR A 268 -4.05 -17.61 6.29
C TYR A 268 -3.31 -16.79 7.35
N ALA A 269 -3.15 -15.50 7.11
CA ALA A 269 -2.81 -14.50 8.11
C ALA A 269 -3.84 -13.36 8.05
N VAL A 270 -4.19 -12.78 9.19
CA VAL A 270 -5.12 -11.65 9.26
C VAL A 270 -4.57 -10.56 10.17
N THR A 271 -4.54 -9.34 9.64
CA THR A 271 -4.01 -8.16 10.32
C THR A 271 -5.00 -7.01 10.19
N ALA A 272 -5.42 -6.43 11.31
CA ALA A 272 -6.09 -5.13 11.31
C ALA A 272 -5.03 -4.03 11.30
N ARG A 273 -5.09 -3.11 10.33
CA ARG A 273 -4.06 -2.09 10.11
C ARG A 273 -4.67 -0.68 10.18
N ARG A 274 -3.91 0.22 10.79
CA ARG A 274 -4.13 1.67 10.75
C ARG A 274 -2.85 2.34 10.27
N PHE A 275 -2.95 3.09 9.18
CA PHE A 275 -1.87 3.88 8.63
C PHE A 275 -2.12 5.35 8.95
N ARG A 276 -1.31 5.88 9.86
CA ARG A 276 -1.37 7.25 10.36
C ARG A 276 -0.82 8.24 9.32
N PRO A 277 -1.51 9.36 9.07
CA PRO A 277 -1.01 10.43 8.20
C PRO A 277 0.34 10.97 8.67
N GLY A 278 1.30 11.07 7.76
CA GLY A 278 2.63 11.58 8.02
C GLY A 278 3.63 10.55 8.55
N LEU A 279 3.24 9.27 8.68
CA LEU A 279 4.08 8.27 9.36
C LEU A 279 4.12 6.91 8.67
N ASP A 280 3.01 6.41 8.15
CA ASP A 280 2.85 4.97 7.93
C ASP A 280 2.78 4.57 6.46
N TYR A 281 3.34 3.39 6.16
CA TYR A 281 3.56 2.84 4.82
C TYR A 281 3.91 1.35 4.89
N THR A 282 3.91 0.69 3.74
CA THR A 282 4.75 -0.50 3.51
C THR A 282 5.62 -0.27 2.27
N LEU A 283 6.77 -0.94 2.19
CA LEU A 283 7.59 -0.98 0.99
C LEU A 283 7.19 -2.16 0.10
N ALA A 284 7.57 -2.08 -1.18
CA ALA A 284 7.34 -3.15 -2.15
C ALA A 284 7.98 -4.45 -1.66
N SER A 285 7.17 -5.50 -1.57
CA SER A 285 7.62 -6.83 -1.20
C SER A 285 6.93 -7.88 -2.06
N ALA A 286 7.66 -8.95 -2.36
CA ALA A 286 7.17 -10.09 -3.11
C ALA A 286 7.34 -11.38 -2.30
N ILE A 287 6.54 -12.38 -2.67
CA ILE A 287 6.65 -13.76 -2.21
C ILE A 287 7.00 -14.58 -3.44
N ASP A 288 8.16 -15.23 -3.47
CA ASP A 288 8.76 -15.73 -4.71
C ASP A 288 8.36 -17.18 -5.07
N ASP A 289 7.77 -17.92 -4.14
CA ASP A 289 7.62 -19.38 -4.23
C ASP A 289 6.18 -19.88 -4.03
N GLU A 290 5.22 -18.98 -3.84
CA GLU A 290 3.82 -19.34 -3.59
C GLU A 290 2.85 -18.24 -4.05
N ASN A 291 1.70 -18.67 -4.55
CA ASN A 291 0.60 -17.76 -4.90
C ASN A 291 -0.22 -17.44 -3.65
N ARG A 292 -0.71 -16.21 -3.58
CA ARG A 292 -1.56 -15.72 -2.49
C ARG A 292 -2.90 -15.24 -3.02
N LEU A 293 -3.96 -15.52 -2.27
CA LEU A 293 -5.20 -14.78 -2.40
C LEU A 293 -5.21 -13.68 -1.33
N ASP A 294 -4.98 -12.45 -1.76
CA ASP A 294 -5.04 -11.29 -0.89
C ASP A 294 -6.49 -10.81 -0.76
N VAL A 295 -6.90 -10.55 0.47
CA VAL A 295 -8.24 -10.04 0.78
C VAL A 295 -8.11 -8.83 1.69
N CYS A 296 -8.51 -7.66 1.21
CA CYS A 296 -8.40 -6.41 1.96
C CYS A 296 -9.77 -5.74 2.09
N LEU A 297 -10.25 -5.62 3.32
CA LEU A 297 -11.44 -4.84 3.65
C LEU A 297 -11.06 -3.41 4.01
N GLY A 298 -11.30 -2.48 3.08
CA GLY A 298 -11.19 -1.05 3.31
C GLY A 298 -12.24 -0.59 4.33
N LEU A 299 -11.77 0.02 5.41
CA LEU A 299 -12.58 0.60 6.49
C LEU A 299 -12.28 2.09 6.67
N THR A 300 -11.67 2.72 5.67
CA THR A 300 -11.25 4.12 5.75
C THR A 300 -12.47 5.01 5.57
N PRO A 301 -12.96 5.69 6.62
CA PRO A 301 -14.18 6.49 6.50
C PRO A 301 -13.98 7.62 5.50
N GLY A 302 -15.01 7.93 4.72
CA GLY A 302 -14.92 8.98 3.70
C GLY A 302 -14.52 10.33 4.29
N ALA A 303 -13.62 11.03 3.58
CA ALA A 303 -13.12 12.37 3.91
C ALA A 303 -14.16 13.48 3.62
N GLY A 304 -15.40 13.34 4.08
CA GLY A 304 -16.44 14.37 3.93
C GLY A 304 -16.55 14.97 2.52
N ASN A 305 -16.88 16.27 2.43
CA ASN A 305 -17.09 17.00 1.17
C ASN A 305 -15.78 17.40 0.43
N GLU A 306 -14.62 16.83 0.78
CA GLU A 306 -13.29 17.33 0.34
C GLU A 306 -12.66 16.54 -0.83
N GLY A 307 -13.39 15.61 -1.43
CA GLY A 307 -12.89 14.73 -2.49
C GLY A 307 -12.56 13.33 -1.98
N GLY A 308 -12.44 12.37 -2.91
CA GLY A 308 -12.09 11.00 -2.58
C GLY A 308 -10.59 10.80 -2.37
N TRP A 309 -10.22 9.63 -1.85
CA TRP A 309 -8.82 9.18 -1.75
C TRP A 309 -8.19 8.86 -3.11
N ASP A 310 -8.95 8.96 -4.19
CA ASP A 310 -8.50 8.90 -5.58
C ASP A 310 -7.75 10.18 -6.01
N ASN A 311 -7.51 11.12 -5.10
CA ASN A 311 -6.56 12.20 -5.34
C ASN A 311 -5.12 11.68 -5.23
N GLU A 312 -4.25 12.16 -6.11
CA GLU A 312 -2.85 11.73 -6.19
C GLU A 312 -2.00 12.18 -4.97
N ASN A 313 -2.54 13.04 -4.10
CA ASN A 313 -1.75 13.78 -3.11
C ASN A 313 -1.66 13.09 -1.75
N TRP A 314 -2.64 12.28 -1.35
CA TRP A 314 -2.67 11.71 0.00
C TRP A 314 -1.94 10.37 0.12
N GLY A 315 -1.68 9.69 -0.98
CA GLY A 315 -1.10 8.34 -0.96
C GLY A 315 -2.06 7.34 -0.32
N GLY A 316 -1.50 6.40 0.46
CA GLY A 316 -2.29 5.38 1.15
C GLY A 316 -2.92 4.32 0.25
N TRP A 317 -2.80 4.38 -1.07
CA TRP A 317 -3.26 3.33 -1.97
C TRP A 317 -2.40 2.07 -1.87
N GLU A 318 -3.04 0.91 -2.03
CA GLU A 318 -2.36 -0.37 -2.15
C GLU A 318 -2.10 -0.64 -3.63
N CYS A 319 -0.89 -1.06 -3.98
CA CYS A 319 -0.47 -1.29 -5.36
C CYS A 319 0.13 -2.68 -5.52
N TYR A 320 -0.20 -3.31 -6.64
CA TYR A 320 0.33 -4.58 -7.10
C TYR A 320 1.11 -4.29 -8.38
N MET A 321 2.37 -4.71 -8.44
CA MET A 321 3.26 -4.47 -9.58
C MET A 321 3.87 -5.79 -10.05
N ALA A 322 4.02 -5.93 -11.36
CA ALA A 322 4.77 -7.01 -11.96
C ALA A 322 6.22 -6.98 -11.43
N PRO A 323 6.86 -8.15 -11.26
CA PRO A 323 8.27 -8.19 -10.93
C PRO A 323 9.06 -7.46 -12.03
N HIS A 324 9.92 -6.52 -11.64
CA HIS A 324 10.82 -5.85 -12.58
C HIS A 324 11.99 -6.77 -12.93
N GLU A 325 12.26 -6.98 -14.22
CA GLU A 325 13.52 -7.57 -14.69
C GLU A 325 14.61 -6.47 -14.73
N GLY A 326 15.21 -6.12 -13.58
CA GLY A 326 16.30 -5.13 -13.54
C GLY A 326 16.78 -4.72 -12.13
N GLU A 327 17.96 -4.12 -12.06
CA GLU A 327 18.57 -3.54 -10.84
C GLU A 327 18.04 -2.11 -10.54
N ASP A 328 16.75 -1.85 -10.76
CA ASP A 328 16.19 -0.53 -10.43
C ASP A 328 15.91 -0.40 -8.93
N ASP A 329 16.20 0.79 -8.41
CA ASP A 329 16.12 1.14 -6.99
C ASP A 329 14.67 1.00 -6.47
N PRO A 330 14.41 0.13 -5.48
CA PRO A 330 13.07 -0.06 -4.92
C PRO A 330 12.49 1.20 -4.24
N GLU A 331 13.26 2.29 -4.09
CA GLU A 331 12.77 3.57 -3.58
C GLU A 331 12.13 4.49 -4.64
N VAL A 332 12.27 4.22 -5.94
CA VAL A 332 11.84 5.13 -7.03
C VAL A 332 10.79 4.49 -7.95
N TYR A 333 9.61 4.18 -7.40
CA TYR A 333 8.43 3.93 -8.24
C TYR A 333 7.80 5.28 -8.61
N LYS A 334 7.98 5.70 -9.87
CA LYS A 334 7.36 6.91 -10.40
C LYS A 334 5.86 6.66 -10.50
N ALA A 335 5.06 7.42 -9.77
CA ALA A 335 3.65 7.53 -10.12
C ALA A 335 3.57 8.08 -11.55
N ALA A 336 2.78 7.42 -12.40
CA ALA A 336 2.53 7.77 -13.80
C ALA A 336 2.63 9.28 -14.07
N ASP A 337 3.48 9.67 -15.03
CA ASP A 337 3.50 11.02 -15.60
C ASP A 337 2.13 11.32 -16.23
N ALA A 338 1.25 11.97 -15.48
CA ALA A 338 -0.05 12.41 -15.96
C ALA A 338 0.14 13.55 -16.98
N LYS A 339 0.03 13.23 -18.28
CA LYS A 339 -0.17 14.27 -19.32
C LYS A 339 -1.38 15.12 -18.90
N PRO A 340 -1.26 16.47 -18.85
CA PRO A 340 -2.38 17.31 -18.45
C PRO A 340 -3.51 17.15 -19.47
N LYS A 341 -4.68 16.67 -19.01
CA LYS A 341 -5.94 16.78 -19.75
C LYS A 341 -6.21 18.27 -19.97
N SER A 342 -5.85 18.77 -21.15
CA SER A 342 -6.21 20.12 -21.56
C SER A 342 -7.73 20.23 -21.58
N SER A 343 -8.28 20.97 -20.63
CA SER A 343 -9.66 21.40 -20.66
C SER A 343 -9.86 22.29 -21.89
N LYS A 344 -10.60 21.77 -22.88
CA LYS A 344 -11.14 22.59 -23.96
C LYS A 344 -12.16 23.55 -23.34
N ALA A 345 -11.70 24.75 -23.01
CA ALA A 345 -12.56 25.87 -22.70
C ALA A 345 -13.42 26.17 -23.95
N ALA A 346 -14.73 26.05 -23.77
CA ALA A 346 -15.72 26.55 -24.71
C ALA A 346 -15.55 28.07 -24.87
N LYS A 347 -15.33 28.53 -26.10
CA LYS A 347 -15.51 29.93 -26.49
C LYS A 347 -16.70 30.00 -27.43
N GLU A 348 -17.79 30.56 -26.94
CA GLU A 348 -18.92 31.02 -27.75
C GLU A 348 -18.53 32.27 -28.56
N GLU A 349 -19.10 32.34 -29.77
CA GLU A 349 -18.89 33.35 -30.80
C GLU A 349 -19.48 34.72 -30.46
N SER A 350 -18.89 35.79 -31.02
CA SER A 350 -19.69 36.87 -31.62
C SER A 350 -18.97 37.58 -32.79
N THR A 351 -19.53 37.34 -33.99
CA THR A 351 -19.83 38.25 -35.12
C THR A 351 -18.79 39.12 -35.84
N LYS A 352 -18.71 38.82 -37.15
CA LYS A 352 -18.68 39.68 -38.37
C LYS A 352 -17.38 40.41 -38.77
N ALA A 353 -16.81 40.03 -39.93
CA ALA A 353 -16.92 40.79 -41.20
C ALA A 353 -15.98 40.26 -42.33
N VAL A 354 -16.60 39.90 -43.47
CA VAL A 354 -16.20 40.17 -44.89
C VAL A 354 -15.10 39.32 -45.58
N ASP A 355 -15.58 38.51 -46.56
CA ASP A 355 -14.94 37.89 -47.76
C ASP A 355 -14.22 38.91 -48.69
N PRO A 356 -13.50 38.59 -49.81
CA PRO A 356 -13.26 37.27 -50.43
C PRO A 356 -11.87 37.02 -51.07
N LYS A 357 -11.55 35.74 -51.33
CA LYS A 357 -11.15 35.18 -52.65
C LYS A 357 -10.44 33.82 -52.54
N GLY A 358 -10.96 32.83 -53.28
CA GLY A 358 -10.14 32.09 -54.24
C GLY A 358 -9.96 30.58 -54.07
N LYS A 359 -10.88 29.81 -54.69
CA LYS A 359 -10.66 28.59 -55.50
C LYS A 359 -9.87 27.39 -54.92
N GLY A 360 -10.49 26.20 -54.97
CA GLY A 360 -9.79 24.99 -55.44
C GLY A 360 -10.16 23.65 -54.81
N LYS A 361 -11.14 22.97 -55.41
CA LYS A 361 -11.42 21.51 -55.49
C LYS A 361 -10.40 20.47 -54.94
N ALA A 362 -11.00 19.43 -54.35
CA ALA A 362 -10.90 17.98 -54.65
C ALA A 362 -10.28 17.02 -53.61
N LYS A 363 -11.04 15.93 -53.40
CA LYS A 363 -10.80 14.67 -52.69
C LYS A 363 -9.43 14.02 -53.00
N ALA A 364 -8.85 13.36 -51.97
CA ALA A 364 -8.51 11.93 -51.97
C ALA A 364 -7.97 11.52 -50.57
N GLN A 365 -8.50 10.42 -50.00
CA GLN A 365 -7.75 9.53 -49.08
C GLN A 365 -6.58 8.91 -49.85
N PRO A 366 -5.42 8.62 -49.24
CA PRO A 366 -5.18 7.40 -48.43
C PRO A 366 -4.25 7.72 -47.23
N GLU A 367 -3.71 6.86 -46.39
CA GLU A 367 -3.82 5.44 -46.04
C GLU A 367 -3.31 5.36 -44.60
N SER A 368 -3.75 4.34 -43.90
CA SER A 368 -3.30 3.93 -42.57
C SER A 368 -1.83 3.50 -42.58
N ASP A 369 -1.03 4.10 -41.71
CA ASP A 369 0.09 3.42 -41.07
C ASP A 369 -0.29 3.30 -39.59
N ASP A 370 -0.78 2.11 -39.21
CA ASP A 370 -0.88 1.67 -37.83
C ASP A 370 0.55 1.40 -37.35
N GLU A 371 1.18 2.41 -36.76
CA GLU A 371 2.26 2.18 -35.80
C GLU A 371 1.57 1.94 -34.44
N GLU A 372 1.45 0.67 -34.08
CA GLU A 372 1.18 0.25 -32.72
C GLU A 372 2.31 0.79 -31.83
N GLU A 373 2.10 1.96 -31.22
CA GLU A 373 2.88 2.39 -30.07
C GLU A 373 2.59 1.37 -28.96
N GLU A 374 3.50 0.41 -28.77
CA GLU A 374 3.58 -0.37 -27.54
C GLU A 374 3.70 0.63 -26.38
N GLU A 375 2.59 0.87 -25.67
CA GLU A 375 2.61 1.54 -24.39
C GLU A 375 3.51 0.70 -23.47
N GLU A 376 4.75 1.15 -23.23
CA GLU A 376 5.57 0.66 -22.13
C GLU A 376 4.80 0.93 -20.82
N GLY A 377 3.93 -0.02 -20.45
CA GLY A 377 3.18 0.01 -19.21
C GLY A 377 4.13 -0.03 -18.02
N ASP A 378 3.94 0.87 -17.07
CA ASP A 378 4.69 1.11 -15.83
C ASP A 378 4.68 -0.09 -14.83
N GLY A 379 4.56 -1.33 -15.31
CA GLY A 379 4.55 -2.55 -14.49
C GLY A 379 3.38 -2.68 -13.50
N THR A 380 2.53 -1.66 -13.35
CA THR A 380 1.43 -1.63 -12.37
C THR A 380 0.27 -2.51 -12.83
N LEU A 381 -0.10 -3.49 -12.00
CA LEU A 381 -1.16 -4.47 -12.27
C LEU A 381 -2.51 -4.05 -11.68
N LEU A 382 -2.51 -3.55 -10.44
CA LEU A 382 -3.72 -3.15 -9.71
C LEU A 382 -3.41 -2.05 -8.69
N THR A 383 -4.25 -1.01 -8.64
CA THR A 383 -4.19 0.03 -7.61
C THR A 383 -5.53 0.11 -6.87
N VAL A 384 -5.50 -0.06 -5.55
CA VAL A 384 -6.66 -0.03 -4.66
C VAL A 384 -6.57 1.18 -3.74
N TYR A 385 -7.44 2.15 -3.97
CA TYR A 385 -7.53 3.35 -3.13
C TYR A 385 -8.24 3.07 -1.81
N PRO A 386 -7.87 3.77 -0.71
CA PRO A 386 -8.61 3.70 0.54
C PRO A 386 -10.09 4.01 0.34
N ASN A 387 -10.94 3.15 0.90
CA ASN A 387 -12.39 3.26 0.78
C ASN A 387 -13.06 2.69 2.04
N PHE A 388 -14.37 2.90 2.15
CA PHE A 388 -15.16 2.44 3.29
C PHE A 388 -16.07 1.29 2.92
N ASN A 389 -16.07 0.25 3.75
CA ASN A 389 -16.89 -0.95 3.58
C ASN A 389 -16.73 -1.56 2.17
N HIS A 390 -15.48 -1.67 1.73
CA HIS A 390 -15.08 -2.11 0.40
C HIS A 390 -14.12 -3.29 0.51
N LEU A 391 -14.53 -4.49 0.10
CA LEU A 391 -13.66 -5.66 0.10
C LEU A 391 -13.04 -5.82 -1.29
N VAL A 392 -11.71 -5.86 -1.33
CA VAL A 392 -10.96 -6.29 -2.51
C VAL A 392 -10.46 -7.70 -2.28
N ILE A 393 -10.58 -8.55 -3.30
CA ILE A 393 -9.98 -9.88 -3.36
C ILE A 393 -9.08 -9.88 -4.60
N ALA A 394 -7.81 -10.24 -4.47
CA ALA A 394 -6.88 -10.30 -5.60
C ALA A 394 -6.04 -11.58 -5.54
N LEU A 395 -5.96 -12.31 -6.66
CA LEU A 395 -4.99 -13.38 -6.83
C LEU A 395 -3.64 -12.75 -7.15
N ARG A 396 -2.66 -12.97 -6.28
CA ARG A 396 -1.30 -12.48 -6.41
C ARG A 396 -0.37 -13.67 -6.67
N ASP A 397 0.18 -13.70 -7.87
CA ASP A 397 1.15 -14.70 -8.26
C ASP A 397 2.50 -14.50 -7.57
N ALA A 398 3.29 -15.56 -7.51
CA ALA A 398 4.66 -15.50 -7.03
C ALA A 398 5.48 -14.42 -7.78
N GLY A 399 6.27 -13.65 -7.04
CA GLY A 399 7.10 -12.56 -7.56
C GLY A 399 6.37 -11.21 -7.75
N VAL A 400 5.03 -11.19 -7.71
CA VAL A 400 4.28 -9.92 -7.79
C VAL A 400 4.53 -9.08 -6.52
N LEU A 401 4.99 -7.84 -6.74
CA LEU A 401 5.27 -6.87 -5.70
C LEU A 401 3.97 -6.26 -5.19
N LYS A 402 3.88 -6.07 -3.86
CA LYS A 402 2.77 -5.41 -3.19
C LYS A 402 3.26 -4.38 -2.19
N PHE A 403 2.59 -3.23 -2.12
CA PHE A 403 2.78 -2.26 -1.04
C PHE A 403 1.61 -1.31 -0.83
N VAL A 404 1.58 -0.66 0.34
CA VAL A 404 0.71 0.49 0.64
C VAL A 404 1.56 1.76 0.64
N LYS A 405 1.26 2.68 -0.29
CA LYS A 405 1.97 3.96 -0.38
C LYS A 405 1.86 4.73 0.93
N TYR A 406 2.94 5.40 1.30
CA TYR A 406 2.97 6.33 2.43
C TYR A 406 1.77 7.27 2.45
N VAL A 407 1.12 7.38 3.61
CA VAL A 407 -0.01 8.29 3.84
C VAL A 407 0.54 9.66 4.19
N SER A 408 0.35 10.64 3.30
CA SER A 408 0.81 12.02 3.52
C SER A 408 0.21 12.61 4.79
N ALA A 409 0.97 13.49 5.46
CA ALA A 409 0.46 14.29 6.58
C ALA A 409 -0.72 15.19 6.19
N SER A 410 -0.92 15.46 4.90
CA SER A 410 -2.07 16.19 4.36
C SER A 410 -3.36 15.36 4.31
N ALA A 411 -3.30 14.05 4.52
CA ALA A 411 -4.48 13.20 4.52
C ALA A 411 -5.39 13.52 5.74
N PRO A 412 -6.71 13.68 5.53
CA PRO A 412 -7.64 14.17 6.55
C PRO A 412 -8.02 13.14 7.62
N VAL A 413 -7.78 11.86 7.37
CA VAL A 413 -8.06 10.72 8.26
C VAL A 413 -6.98 9.64 8.07
N SER A 414 -6.87 8.70 9.01
CA SER A 414 -5.99 7.54 8.80
C SER A 414 -6.58 6.62 7.73
N ARG A 415 -5.72 5.86 7.03
CA ARG A 415 -6.20 4.67 6.32
C ARG A 415 -6.42 3.55 7.34
N TRP A 416 -7.59 2.93 7.30
CA TRP A 416 -7.96 1.78 8.10
C TRP A 416 -8.35 0.61 7.20
N ASP A 417 -7.85 -0.58 7.50
CA ASP A 417 -8.26 -1.80 6.82
C ASP A 417 -8.12 -3.06 7.69
N ILE A 418 -8.73 -4.15 7.23
CA ILE A 418 -8.40 -5.51 7.64
C ILE A 418 -7.83 -6.20 6.41
N SER A 419 -6.56 -6.59 6.49
CA SER A 419 -5.85 -7.30 5.44
C SER A 419 -5.69 -8.75 5.85
N SER A 420 -6.04 -9.68 4.98
CA SER A 420 -5.69 -11.08 5.13
C SER A 420 -5.04 -11.63 3.88
N GLU A 421 -4.02 -12.45 4.05
CA GLU A 421 -3.38 -13.19 2.97
C GLU A 421 -3.68 -14.66 3.14
N TRP A 422 -4.06 -15.33 2.05
CA TRP A 422 -4.34 -16.75 2.04
C TRP A 422 -3.38 -17.48 1.11
N GLU A 423 -2.71 -18.51 1.62
CA GLU A 423 -2.04 -19.50 0.77
C GLU A 423 -3.09 -20.31 0.03
N ILE A 424 -2.87 -20.53 -1.25
CA ILE A 424 -3.75 -21.35 -2.06
C ILE A 424 -3.03 -22.60 -2.56
N ALA A 425 -3.70 -23.74 -2.48
CA ALA A 425 -3.31 -24.91 -3.25
C ALA A 425 -3.84 -24.74 -4.68
N MET A 426 -2.96 -24.96 -5.66
CA MET A 426 -3.37 -25.03 -7.06
C MET A 426 -4.24 -26.29 -7.22
N LEU A 427 -5.43 -26.12 -7.80
CA LEU A 427 -6.21 -27.25 -8.30
C LEU A 427 -5.33 -27.94 -9.33
N GLY A 428 -5.00 -29.21 -9.10
CA GLY A 428 -4.20 -29.98 -10.05
C GLY A 428 -4.86 -29.86 -11.41
N ASP A 429 -4.10 -29.42 -12.42
CA ASP A 429 -4.42 -29.80 -13.78
C ASP A 429 -4.50 -31.32 -13.73
N ASP A 430 -5.64 -31.90 -14.10
CA ASP A 430 -5.78 -33.34 -14.28
C ASP A 430 -4.87 -33.70 -15.45
N GLY A 431 -3.56 -33.71 -15.18
CA GLY A 431 -2.52 -34.14 -16.08
C GLY A 431 -2.89 -35.57 -16.42
N GLU A 432 -3.31 -35.74 -17.67
CA GLU A 432 -3.50 -37.02 -18.31
C GLU A 432 -2.37 -37.92 -17.83
N GLY A 433 -2.73 -38.94 -17.04
CA GLY A 433 -1.77 -39.92 -16.61
C GLY A 433 -1.11 -40.46 -17.86
N GLU A 434 0.19 -40.20 -18.01
CA GLU A 434 1.03 -40.98 -18.89
C GLU A 434 0.87 -42.43 -18.42
N SER A 435 -0.02 -43.14 -19.12
CA SER A 435 -0.01 -44.58 -19.13
C SER A 435 1.33 -44.96 -19.71
N ASP A 436 2.27 -45.34 -18.84
CA ASP A 436 3.45 -46.10 -19.19
C ASP A 436 2.98 -47.43 -19.83
N ASP A 437 2.71 -47.39 -21.13
CA ASP A 437 2.81 -48.54 -22.02
C ASP A 437 4.28 -48.66 -22.44
N ASP A 438 5.06 -49.49 -21.71
CA ASP A 438 6.06 -50.40 -22.28
C ASP A 438 6.55 -51.46 -21.27
#